data_AF-A0A2V6Q3P5-F1
#
_entry.id   AF-A0A2V6Q3P5-F1
#
_cell.length_a   1.000
_cell.length_b   1.000
_cell.length_c   1.000
_cell.angle_alpha   90.00
_cell.angle_beta   90.00
_cell.angle_gamma   90.00
#
_symmetry.space_group_name_H-M   'P 1'
#
loop_
_entity.id
_entity.type
_entity.pdbx_description
1 polymer ?
#
loop_
_entity_poly.entity_id
_entity_poly.type
_entity_poly.pdbx_seq_one_letter_code
_entity_poly.pdbx_strand_id
1 'polypeptide(L)'
;MTLMSRAGLVSIVLTLVCGWAAQVSGQTPTSGFSSVINALRQAPGCLGVETGQTSSGRRVIFAWFEGKRALVEWYHGDVHQRAMRRLYPDVPIDREPLPDLSENSGPILAIVSVKLDPTSSAIASIGIELYGPLPGGVAVGGRFAPSALKVPGLREIPLSGVGH
;
A
#
# COMPACT_ATOMS: atom_id res chain seq x y z
N MET A 1 83.89 3.22 -14.52
CA MET A 1 83.79 1.76 -14.67
C MET A 1 83.30 1.20 -13.34
N THR A 2 81.99 0.92 -13.23
CA THR A 2 81.39 -0.44 -13.08
C THR A 2 81.74 -1.08 -11.73
N LEU A 3 80.86 -1.59 -10.85
CA LEU A 3 79.45 -2.02 -10.90
C LEU A 3 78.95 -2.21 -9.43
N MET A 4 77.63 -2.09 -9.23
CA MET A 4 76.82 -2.27 -8.00
C MET A 4 76.90 -3.65 -7.30
N SER A 5 76.62 -3.71 -5.98
CA SER A 5 75.97 -4.84 -5.25
C SER A 5 76.02 -4.65 -3.71
N ARG A 6 75.01 -4.90 -2.85
CA ARG A 6 73.59 -5.34 -2.93
C ARG A 6 72.83 -4.70 -1.75
N ALA A 7 71.63 -4.18 -1.99
CA ALA A 7 70.68 -3.77 -0.95
C ALA A 7 69.90 -4.98 -0.41
N GLY A 8 69.72 -5.05 0.91
CA GLY A 8 69.03 -6.13 1.60
C GLY A 8 67.61 -5.76 2.03
N LEU A 9 66.68 -6.62 1.65
CA LEU A 9 65.34 -6.89 2.23
C LEU A 9 64.24 -5.82 2.06
N VAL A 10 63.51 -5.98 0.95
CA VAL A 10 62.12 -5.55 0.78
C VAL A 10 61.21 -6.56 1.50
N SER A 11 60.36 -6.10 2.42
CA SER A 11 59.18 -6.85 2.87
C SER A 11 57.91 -6.13 2.41
N ILE A 12 57.22 -6.78 1.49
CA ILE A 12 55.89 -6.46 1.00
C ILE A 12 54.89 -6.92 2.08
N VAL A 13 54.06 -6.00 2.57
CA VAL A 13 52.81 -6.38 3.26
C VAL A 13 51.66 -5.69 2.54
N LEU A 14 51.09 -6.44 1.60
CA LEU A 14 49.84 -6.14 0.92
C LEU A 14 48.70 -6.50 1.89
N THR A 15 48.12 -5.51 2.56
CA THR A 15 46.95 -5.73 3.42
C THR A 15 45.69 -5.49 2.60
N LEU A 16 45.02 -6.59 2.23
CA LEU A 16 43.69 -6.62 1.64
C LEU A 16 42.69 -5.88 2.55
N VAL A 17 42.17 -4.74 2.09
CA VAL A 17 40.94 -4.16 2.63
C VAL A 17 39.79 -4.79 1.86
N CYS A 18 39.27 -5.92 2.36
CA CYS A 18 37.98 -6.42 1.91
C CYS A 18 36.91 -5.44 2.39
N GLY A 19 36.49 -4.59 1.45
CA GLY A 19 35.38 -3.65 1.62
C GLY A 19 34.13 -4.38 2.09
N TRP A 20 33.48 -3.76 3.06
CA TRP A 20 32.34 -4.28 3.81
C TRP A 20 31.22 -4.80 2.92
N ALA A 21 30.66 -5.94 3.34
CA ALA A 21 29.41 -6.45 2.83
C ALA A 21 28.39 -5.30 2.80
N ALA A 22 27.90 -4.96 1.62
CA ALA A 22 26.74 -4.11 1.47
C ALA A 22 25.63 -4.74 2.30
N GLN A 23 25.28 -4.07 3.41
CA GLN A 23 24.07 -4.40 4.15
C GLN A 23 22.93 -4.26 3.16
N VAL A 24 22.38 -5.38 2.71
CA VAL A 24 21.10 -5.43 2.00
C VAL A 24 20.08 -4.87 2.98
N SER A 25 19.78 -3.58 2.85
CA SER A 25 18.74 -2.92 3.60
C SER A 25 17.44 -3.67 3.32
N GLY A 26 16.98 -4.42 4.32
CA GLY A 26 15.65 -5.00 4.33
C GLY A 26 14.64 -3.89 4.06
N GLN A 27 13.97 -3.98 2.92
CA GLN A 27 12.83 -3.14 2.58
C GLN A 27 11.82 -3.25 3.74
N THR A 28 11.76 -2.21 4.55
CA THR A 28 10.90 -2.13 5.72
C THR A 28 9.45 -2.31 5.24
N PRO A 29 8.59 -3.10 5.91
CA PRO A 29 7.18 -3.29 5.53
C PRO A 29 6.43 -1.98 5.26
N THR A 30 6.88 -0.89 5.88
CA THR A 30 6.43 0.48 5.65
C THR A 30 6.56 0.96 4.20
N SER A 31 7.60 0.55 3.44
CA SER A 31 7.78 0.98 2.03
C SER A 31 6.73 0.37 1.11
N GLY A 32 6.37 -0.90 1.33
CA GLY A 32 5.34 -1.59 0.55
C GLY A 32 3.95 -1.02 0.76
N PHE A 33 3.58 -0.72 2.03
CA PHE A 33 2.28 -0.15 2.35
C PHE A 33 2.10 1.26 1.76
N SER A 34 3.12 2.11 1.87
CA SER A 34 3.10 3.45 1.26
C SER A 34 3.06 3.39 -0.27
N SER A 35 3.75 2.43 -0.89
CA SER A 35 3.69 2.22 -2.36
C SER A 35 2.28 1.86 -2.83
N VAL A 36 1.57 0.98 -2.09
CA VAL A 36 0.18 0.62 -2.39
C VAL A 36 -0.74 1.82 -2.29
N ILE A 37 -0.62 2.64 -1.23
CA ILE A 37 -1.42 3.87 -1.07
C ILE A 37 -1.20 4.83 -2.23
N ASN A 38 0.05 5.08 -2.60
CA ASN A 38 0.38 5.99 -3.70
C ASN A 38 -0.15 5.50 -5.04
N ALA A 39 -0.09 4.20 -5.28
CA ALA A 39 -0.61 3.60 -6.50
C ALA A 39 -2.15 3.62 -6.54
N LEU A 40 -2.83 3.36 -5.41
CA LEU A 40 -4.28 3.50 -5.31
C LEU A 40 -4.73 4.93 -5.65
N ARG A 41 -4.06 5.95 -5.12
CA ARG A 41 -4.37 7.37 -5.40
C ARG A 41 -4.24 7.75 -6.87
N GLN A 42 -3.47 6.99 -7.64
CA GLN A 42 -3.24 7.20 -9.07
C GLN A 42 -4.02 6.23 -9.95
N ALA A 43 -4.69 5.24 -9.36
CA ALA A 43 -5.41 4.21 -10.09
C ALA A 43 -6.63 4.82 -10.80
N PRO A 44 -6.79 4.62 -12.12
CA PRO A 44 -7.99 5.03 -12.84
C PRO A 44 -9.25 4.50 -12.15
N GLY A 45 -10.25 5.37 -11.98
CA GLY A 45 -11.51 5.03 -11.31
C GLY A 45 -11.41 4.88 -9.78
N CYS A 46 -10.24 5.07 -9.16
CA CYS A 46 -10.16 5.28 -7.71
C CYS A 46 -10.53 6.73 -7.38
N LEU A 47 -11.62 6.91 -6.65
CA LEU A 47 -12.23 8.19 -6.31
C LEU A 47 -11.53 8.90 -5.15
N GLY A 48 -10.76 8.16 -4.36
CA GLY A 48 -10.02 8.68 -3.22
C GLY A 48 -9.51 7.58 -2.30
N VAL A 49 -8.53 7.95 -1.48
CA VAL A 49 -7.89 7.05 -0.52
C VAL A 49 -7.68 7.76 0.80
N GLU A 50 -8.23 7.20 1.86
CA GLU A 50 -8.03 7.62 3.24
C GLU A 50 -7.26 6.54 4.01
N THR A 51 -6.51 6.94 5.03
CA THR A 51 -5.76 6.00 5.87
C THR A 51 -5.96 6.30 7.34
N GLY A 52 -5.89 5.26 8.17
CA GLY A 52 -6.01 5.45 9.61
C GLY A 52 -5.36 4.34 10.42
N GLN A 53 -5.51 4.45 11.72
CA GLN A 53 -5.18 3.41 12.67
C GLN A 53 -6.37 3.14 13.58
N THR A 54 -6.74 1.88 13.73
CA THR A 54 -7.79 1.47 14.68
C THR A 54 -7.24 1.42 16.10
N SER A 55 -8.11 1.53 17.10
CA SER A 55 -7.76 1.31 18.51
C SER A 55 -7.16 -0.08 18.78
N SER A 56 -7.51 -1.08 17.96
CA SER A 56 -6.93 -2.43 18.02
C SER A 56 -5.50 -2.54 17.42
N GLY A 57 -4.94 -1.42 16.96
CA GLY A 57 -3.59 -1.33 16.41
C GLY A 57 -3.47 -1.68 14.93
N ARG A 58 -4.58 -1.86 14.21
CA ARG A 58 -4.56 -2.11 12.75
C ARG A 58 -4.32 -0.81 12.00
N ARG A 59 -3.42 -0.80 11.02
CA ARG A 59 -3.36 0.23 9.98
C ARG A 59 -4.43 -0.07 8.94
N VAL A 60 -5.15 0.94 8.47
CA VAL A 60 -6.28 0.77 7.57
C VAL A 60 -6.14 1.69 6.36
N ILE A 61 -6.47 1.17 5.19
CA ILE A 61 -6.69 1.90 3.95
C ILE A 61 -8.18 1.82 3.62
N PHE A 62 -8.78 2.95 3.31
CA PHE A 62 -10.11 3.06 2.71
C PHE A 62 -9.92 3.58 1.30
N ALA A 63 -10.24 2.77 0.30
CA ALA A 63 -10.15 3.16 -1.11
C ALA A 63 -11.53 3.05 -1.76
N TRP A 64 -12.00 4.14 -2.34
CA TRP A 64 -13.28 4.17 -3.04
C TRP A 64 -13.04 4.04 -4.54
N PHE A 65 -13.77 3.14 -5.19
CA PHE A 65 -13.74 2.93 -6.63
C PHE A 65 -15.09 3.30 -7.24
N GLU A 66 -15.09 3.80 -8.48
CA GLU A 66 -16.31 4.15 -9.22
C GLU A 66 -17.24 2.95 -9.46
N GLY A 67 -16.68 1.73 -9.49
CA GLY A 67 -17.43 0.50 -9.60
C GLY A 67 -16.55 -0.72 -9.81
N LYS A 68 -17.17 -1.84 -10.16
CA LYS A 68 -16.51 -3.15 -10.30
C LYS A 68 -15.32 -3.10 -11.26
N ARG A 69 -15.51 -2.56 -12.48
CA ARG A 69 -14.45 -2.47 -13.50
C ARG A 69 -13.17 -1.84 -12.96
N ALA A 70 -13.25 -0.67 -12.33
CA ALA A 70 -12.07 0.03 -11.79
C ALA A 70 -11.37 -0.77 -10.67
N LEU A 71 -12.16 -1.42 -9.81
CA LEU A 71 -11.60 -2.28 -8.75
C LEU A 71 -10.94 -3.54 -9.32
N VAL A 72 -11.52 -4.16 -10.35
CA VAL A 72 -10.96 -5.33 -11.04
C VAL A 72 -9.70 -4.97 -11.82
N GLU A 73 -9.68 -3.82 -12.51
CA GLU A 73 -8.47 -3.27 -13.14
C GLU A 73 -7.36 -3.06 -12.11
N TRP A 74 -7.67 -2.49 -10.94
CA TRP A 74 -6.73 -2.39 -9.83
C TRP A 74 -6.25 -3.76 -9.32
N TYR A 75 -7.15 -4.73 -9.19
CA TYR A 75 -6.83 -6.09 -8.75
C TYR A 75 -5.82 -6.76 -9.69
N HIS A 76 -5.96 -6.61 -11.01
CA HIS A 76 -5.00 -7.13 -11.97
C HIS A 76 -3.74 -6.27 -12.13
N GLY A 77 -3.77 -5.04 -11.61
CA GLY A 77 -2.67 -4.09 -11.69
C GLY A 77 -1.38 -4.58 -11.02
N ASP A 78 -0.27 -4.23 -11.64
CA ASP A 78 1.09 -4.60 -11.25
C ASP A 78 1.42 -4.37 -9.77
N VAL A 79 1.00 -3.23 -9.21
CA VAL A 79 1.31 -2.89 -7.80
C VAL A 79 0.56 -3.82 -6.86
N HIS A 80 -0.74 -4.06 -7.10
CA HIS A 80 -1.54 -4.98 -6.30
C HIS A 80 -1.00 -6.41 -6.42
N GLN A 81 -0.76 -6.87 -7.65
CA GLN A 81 -0.25 -8.22 -7.91
C GLN A 81 1.14 -8.46 -7.29
N ARG A 82 2.06 -7.48 -7.35
CA ARG A 82 3.34 -7.56 -6.63
C ARG A 82 3.18 -7.58 -5.11
N ALA A 83 2.26 -6.78 -4.57
CA ALA A 83 1.98 -6.79 -3.14
C ALA A 83 1.46 -8.16 -2.69
N MET A 84 0.48 -8.71 -3.41
CA MET A 84 -0.11 -10.02 -3.08
C MET A 84 0.90 -11.16 -3.18
N ARG A 85 1.72 -11.21 -4.24
CA ARG A 85 2.81 -12.20 -4.35
C ARG A 85 3.84 -12.11 -3.22
N ARG A 86 4.10 -10.91 -2.71
CA ARG A 86 5.03 -10.72 -1.57
C ARG A 86 4.43 -11.22 -0.26
N LEU A 87 3.11 -11.04 -0.08
CA LEU A 87 2.40 -11.47 1.12
C LEU A 87 2.09 -12.97 1.11
N TYR A 88 1.83 -13.51 -0.07
CA TYR A 88 1.37 -14.88 -0.28
C TYR A 88 2.11 -15.51 -1.47
N PRO A 89 3.42 -15.79 -1.35
CA PRO A 89 4.24 -16.29 -2.46
C PRO A 89 3.78 -17.66 -2.98
N ASP A 90 3.22 -18.49 -2.10
CA ASP A 90 2.82 -19.87 -2.41
C ASP A 90 1.33 -20.03 -2.72
N VAL A 91 0.57 -18.93 -2.75
CA VAL A 91 -0.87 -18.96 -3.05
C VAL A 91 -1.08 -18.65 -4.53
N PRO A 92 -1.63 -19.58 -5.33
CA PRO A 92 -2.05 -19.29 -6.69
C PRO A 92 -3.11 -18.20 -6.68
N ILE A 93 -2.88 -17.12 -7.45
CA ILE A 93 -3.85 -16.06 -7.68
C ILE A 93 -4.40 -16.26 -9.10
N ASP A 94 -5.29 -17.24 -9.26
CA ASP A 94 -5.90 -17.64 -10.54
C ASP A 94 -7.42 -17.43 -10.56
N ARG A 95 -7.94 -16.70 -9.57
CA ARG A 95 -9.37 -16.50 -9.37
C ARG A 95 -9.83 -15.22 -10.04
N GLU A 96 -10.94 -15.33 -10.77
CA GLU A 96 -11.67 -14.17 -11.27
C GLU A 96 -12.19 -13.33 -10.07
N PRO A 97 -11.85 -12.04 -9.99
CA PRO A 97 -12.33 -11.18 -8.91
C PRO A 97 -13.83 -10.83 -9.11
N LEU A 98 -14.62 -11.02 -8.06
CA LEU A 98 -16.03 -10.58 -7.98
C LEU A 98 -16.93 -11.14 -9.11
N PRO A 99 -16.93 -12.46 -9.35
CA PRO A 99 -17.66 -13.04 -10.49
C PRO A 99 -19.17 -12.79 -10.43
N ASP A 100 -19.73 -12.74 -9.22
CA ASP A 100 -21.18 -12.59 -9.00
C ASP A 100 -21.64 -11.13 -8.88
N LEU A 101 -20.72 -10.16 -8.92
CA LEU A 101 -21.07 -8.75 -8.83
C LEU A 101 -21.38 -8.18 -10.23
N SER A 102 -22.51 -7.49 -10.36
CA SER A 102 -22.86 -6.79 -11.61
C SER A 102 -21.87 -5.67 -11.92
N GLU A 103 -21.59 -5.43 -13.21
CA GLU A 103 -20.81 -4.26 -13.65
C GLU A 103 -21.45 -2.93 -13.25
N ASN A 104 -22.78 -2.90 -13.10
CA ASN A 104 -23.54 -1.70 -12.73
C ASN A 104 -23.79 -1.59 -11.21
N SER A 105 -22.97 -2.26 -10.39
CA SER A 105 -23.12 -2.26 -8.92
C SER A 105 -22.99 -0.89 -8.26
N GLY A 106 -22.53 0.12 -9.01
CA GLY A 106 -22.17 1.42 -8.47
C GLY A 106 -20.85 1.35 -7.69
N PRO A 107 -20.52 2.41 -6.93
CA PRO A 107 -19.21 2.54 -6.32
C PRO A 107 -18.96 1.54 -5.20
N ILE A 108 -17.70 1.17 -5.03
CA ILE A 108 -17.25 0.15 -4.08
C ILE A 108 -16.18 0.75 -3.16
N LEU A 109 -16.36 0.61 -1.85
CA LEU A 109 -15.34 0.85 -0.84
C LEU A 109 -14.57 -0.44 -0.60
N ALA A 110 -13.27 -0.43 -0.85
CA ALA A 110 -12.33 -1.43 -0.38
C ALA A 110 -11.69 -0.98 0.93
N ILE A 111 -11.78 -1.80 1.98
CA ILE A 111 -11.12 -1.60 3.25
C ILE A 111 -10.01 -2.63 3.38
N VAL A 112 -8.76 -2.18 3.42
CA VAL A 112 -7.61 -3.04 3.69
C VAL A 112 -7.12 -2.74 5.09
N SER A 113 -7.12 -3.74 5.97
CA SER A 113 -6.63 -3.59 7.33
C SER A 113 -5.45 -4.52 7.60
N VAL A 114 -4.37 -4.00 8.15
CA VAL A 114 -3.13 -4.74 8.42
C VAL A 114 -2.75 -4.57 9.89
N LYS A 115 -2.51 -5.69 10.58
CA LYS A 115 -1.88 -5.72 11.90
C LYS A 115 -0.47 -6.25 11.75
N LEU A 116 0.50 -5.53 12.28
CA LEU A 116 1.89 -5.98 12.36
C LEU A 116 2.14 -6.63 13.71
N ASP A 117 3.01 -7.63 13.71
CA ASP A 117 3.63 -8.17 14.91
C ASP A 117 4.56 -7.10 15.50
N PRO A 118 4.43 -6.76 16.79
CA PRO A 118 5.18 -5.66 17.39
C PRO A 118 6.68 -5.97 17.56
N THR A 119 7.07 -7.25 17.52
CA THR A 119 8.45 -7.68 17.77
C THR A 119 9.26 -7.83 16.49
N SER A 120 8.61 -8.24 15.40
CA SER A 120 9.25 -8.56 14.11
C SER A 120 8.85 -7.63 12.98
N SER A 121 7.84 -6.77 13.18
CA SER A 121 7.17 -6.02 12.12
C SER A 121 6.58 -6.89 11.00
N ALA A 122 6.52 -8.22 11.17
CA ALA A 122 5.87 -9.13 10.24
C ALA A 122 4.36 -8.87 10.23
N ILE A 123 3.67 -9.26 9.16
CA ILE A 123 2.21 -9.12 9.13
C ILE A 123 1.58 -10.24 9.97
N ALA A 124 0.96 -9.84 11.08
CA ALA A 124 0.24 -10.75 11.97
C ALA A 124 -1.18 -11.05 11.44
N SER A 125 -1.81 -10.10 10.75
CA SER A 125 -3.05 -10.35 10.01
C SER A 125 -3.30 -9.27 8.96
N ILE A 126 -4.01 -9.65 7.89
CA ILE A 126 -4.54 -8.75 6.88
C ILE A 126 -6.00 -9.11 6.61
N GLY A 127 -6.84 -8.09 6.41
CA GLY A 127 -8.21 -8.24 5.96
C GLY A 127 -8.45 -7.32 4.77
N ILE A 128 -9.19 -7.82 3.78
CA ILE A 128 -9.64 -7.06 2.61
C ILE A 128 -11.14 -7.25 2.51
N GLU A 129 -11.90 -6.18 2.70
CA GLU A 129 -13.36 -6.19 2.75
C GLU A 129 -13.92 -5.19 1.74
N LEU A 130 -15.05 -5.52 1.12
CA LEU A 130 -15.66 -4.72 0.06
C LEU A 130 -17.10 -4.36 0.43
N TYR A 131 -17.45 -3.08 0.31
CA TYR A 131 -18.75 -2.53 0.69
C TYR A 131 -19.30 -1.61 -0.38
N GLY A 132 -20.62 -1.62 -0.61
CA GLY A 132 -21.32 -0.60 -1.38
C GLY A 132 -21.92 0.46 -0.44
N PRO A 133 -21.97 1.75 -0.83
CA PRO A 133 -22.68 2.74 -0.04
C PRO A 133 -24.20 2.52 -0.15
N LEU A 134 -24.88 2.56 0.98
CA LEU A 134 -26.35 2.58 1.01
C LEU A 134 -26.87 4.00 0.71
N PRO A 135 -28.04 4.12 0.06
CA PRO A 135 -28.64 5.42 -0.23
C PRO A 135 -29.22 6.09 1.03
N GLY A 136 -29.46 7.40 0.95
CA GLY A 136 -30.21 8.14 1.98
C GLY A 136 -29.41 8.55 3.22
N GLY A 137 -28.08 8.45 3.18
CA GLY A 137 -27.21 8.88 4.27
C GLY A 137 -27.22 10.41 4.50
N VAL A 138 -26.54 10.83 5.56
CA VAL A 138 -26.37 12.26 5.92
C VAL A 138 -24.91 12.55 6.22
N ALA A 139 -24.41 13.68 5.73
CA ALA A 139 -23.09 14.23 6.02
C ALA A 139 -23.26 15.63 6.62
N VAL A 140 -22.61 15.92 7.74
CA VAL A 140 -22.74 17.21 8.45
C VAL A 140 -21.36 17.84 8.64
N GLY A 141 -21.15 19.03 8.09
CA GLY A 141 -19.86 19.75 8.13
C GLY A 141 -18.74 19.12 7.30
N GLY A 142 -19.06 18.07 6.55
CA GLY A 142 -18.10 17.27 5.78
C GLY A 142 -18.48 15.80 5.81
N ARG A 143 -17.65 14.97 5.19
CA ARG A 143 -17.80 13.51 5.18
C ARG A 143 -16.46 12.83 5.15
N PHE A 144 -16.47 11.56 5.57
CA PHE A 144 -15.31 10.68 5.53
C PHE A 144 -14.95 10.25 4.10
N ALA A 145 -15.96 9.87 3.30
CA ALA A 145 -15.74 9.50 1.91
C ALA A 145 -15.41 10.74 1.04
N PRO A 146 -14.61 10.58 -0.03
CA PRO A 146 -14.24 11.69 -0.91
C PRO A 146 -15.46 12.31 -1.59
N SER A 147 -15.40 13.61 -1.89
CA SER A 147 -16.50 14.35 -2.55
C SER A 147 -16.85 13.82 -3.95
N ALA A 148 -15.87 13.18 -4.61
CA ALA A 148 -16.04 12.49 -5.88
C ALA A 148 -17.02 11.32 -5.80
N LEU A 149 -17.14 10.65 -4.64
CA LEU A 149 -18.10 9.58 -4.43
C LEU A 149 -19.52 10.12 -4.49
N LYS A 150 -20.33 9.55 -5.40
CA LYS A 150 -21.77 9.84 -5.49
C LYS A 150 -22.56 8.77 -4.76
N VAL A 151 -23.34 9.19 -3.77
CA VAL A 151 -24.22 8.32 -2.99
C VAL A 151 -25.65 8.78 -3.22
N PRO A 152 -26.55 7.93 -3.75
CA PRO A 152 -27.92 8.34 -4.04
C PRO A 152 -28.64 8.82 -2.77
N GLY A 153 -29.27 9.98 -2.84
CA GLY A 153 -30.03 10.55 -1.71
C GLY A 153 -29.18 11.00 -0.51
N LEU A 154 -27.84 11.09 -0.64
CA LEU A 154 -27.00 11.66 0.42
C LEU A 154 -27.35 13.14 0.63
N ARG A 155 -27.67 13.49 1.87
CA ARG A 155 -27.91 14.87 2.29
C ARG A 155 -26.63 15.44 2.89
N GLU A 156 -26.12 16.53 2.31
CA GLU A 156 -25.00 17.27 2.87
C GLU A 156 -25.53 18.54 3.58
N ILE A 157 -25.20 18.68 4.87
CA ILE A 157 -25.66 19.77 5.75
C ILE A 157 -24.42 20.53 6.25
N PRO A 158 -24.29 21.85 6.02
CA PRO A 158 -23.18 22.62 6.56
C PRO A 158 -23.32 22.78 8.08
N LEU A 159 -22.19 22.81 8.81
CA LEU A 159 -22.19 23.20 10.22
C LEU A 159 -22.33 24.73 10.32
N SER A 160 -23.44 25.20 10.87
CA SER A 160 -23.63 26.63 11.16
C SER A 160 -22.86 26.99 12.43
N GLY A 161 -21.89 27.91 12.35
CA GLY A 161 -21.21 28.49 13.53
C GLY A 161 -19.69 28.40 13.60
N VAL A 162 -19.01 27.82 12.60
CA VAL A 162 -17.54 27.93 12.48
C VAL A 162 -17.25 28.97 11.39
N GLY A 163 -17.14 30.23 11.82
CA GLY A 163 -16.69 31.33 10.96
C GLY A 163 -15.25 31.08 10.47
N HIS A 164 -14.98 31.52 9.24
CA HIS A 164 -13.61 31.78 8.78
C HIS A 164 -13.02 32.97 9.52
#